data_AF-A0A1J4JY22-F1
#
_entry.id   AF-A0A1J4JY22-F1
#
_cell.length_a   1.000
_cell.length_b   1.000
_cell.length_c   1.000
_cell.angle_alpha   90.00
_cell.angle_beta   90.00
_cell.angle_gamma   90.00
#
_symmetry.space_group_name_H-M   'P 1'
#
loop_
_entity.id
_entity.type
_entity.pdbx_description
1 polymer ?
#
loop_
_entity_poly.entity_id
_entity_poly.type
_entity_poly.pdbx_seq_one_letter_code
_entity_poly.pdbx_strand_id
1 'polypeptide(L)'
;MNLTILALASTWLSNSPMLLLNERMSRSSIGLNKLILSNFFTNAIYSWNTNQNFSISESSFSNFMKSPLKFTSSEEIIKNQEFSSTLNTFTQDNIYIATCTFTNCQTNTRGGAICCTGRECELTLHESIFEKCTAVGDGGAIFVCKNIGNSGSSMTHTKVQLFDSLYCCYSHCYAQRNDNGNGYGSAMLVAASTLKLFFSSSSECPDGSLQSTGAQFDLASTDIESRYINATTGNSVYCAGIEYRDATSGYFQFQTVINQKGGFTTSFTSVAMDVEISFCNFINETVYNLGDSTPAVIHIRMQSIVIKNFVFAGITISSGRLVSLSGDTGSSGKTLTIENCLIDQNLDIGYLNGITYENKNNSFNAIIQTLDIPQLNLGNCAGVITAPPIVITEPFTASSAFSASKGFSASSAFSLSKAFTASKYFSTPKSDLDSDLETTEYDSISITNDGGGNIGGGDNAEGVSTTKSSMSTGAIAGIAVGAAVLPAIIILVTTLLLCRKKNNMVSEGANAMHEGGAELQTENPLYNKSPEDPFKEDFNDEPEQNGSFVL
;
A
#
# COMPACT_ATOMS: atom_id res chain seq x y z
N MET A 1 0.34 -1.68 39.81
CA MET A 1 0.95 -2.06 38.52
C MET A 1 -0.08 -1.73 37.44
N ASN A 2 0.26 -0.86 36.49
CA ASN A 2 -0.71 -0.30 35.54
C ASN A 2 -1.19 -1.43 34.61
N LEU A 3 -2.50 -1.71 34.57
CA LEU A 3 -3.10 -2.77 33.74
C LEU A 3 -2.71 -2.64 32.26
N THR A 4 -2.50 -1.41 31.79
CA THR A 4 -1.97 -1.10 30.46
C THR A 4 -0.59 -1.67 30.23
N ILE A 5 0.32 -1.58 31.21
CA ILE A 5 1.70 -2.11 31.12
C ILE A 5 1.68 -3.64 31.15
N LEU A 6 0.80 -4.24 31.96
CA LEU A 6 0.64 -5.70 32.00
C LEU A 6 0.02 -6.24 30.70
N ALA A 7 -0.97 -5.55 30.14
CA ALA A 7 -1.53 -5.87 28.83
C ALA A 7 -0.46 -5.74 27.73
N LEU A 8 0.32 -4.65 27.72
CA LEU A 8 1.45 -4.45 26.79
C LEU A 8 2.49 -5.59 26.90
N ALA A 9 2.90 -5.91 28.13
CA ALA A 9 3.86 -6.99 28.38
C ALA A 9 3.31 -8.37 28.01
N SER A 10 2.00 -8.60 28.20
CA SER A 10 1.36 -9.84 27.77
C SER A 10 1.25 -9.94 26.25
N THR A 11 1.03 -8.83 25.54
CA THR A 11 1.00 -8.82 24.07
C THR A 11 2.36 -9.15 23.45
N TRP A 12 3.46 -8.70 24.07
CA TRP A 12 4.82 -9.08 23.67
C TRP A 12 5.10 -10.58 23.79
N LEU A 13 4.48 -11.25 24.75
CA LEU A 13 4.63 -12.69 24.99
C LEU A 13 3.56 -13.54 24.28
N SER A 14 2.51 -12.90 23.75
CA SER A 14 1.39 -13.57 23.10
C SER A 14 1.47 -13.43 21.58
N ASN A 15 0.88 -14.36 20.84
CA ASN A 15 0.72 -14.24 19.39
C ASN A 15 -0.41 -13.26 18.98
N SER A 16 -0.86 -12.39 19.88
CA SER A 16 -2.01 -11.50 19.69
C SER A 16 -1.59 -10.04 19.42
N PRO A 17 -2.32 -9.32 18.55
CA PRO A 17 -2.00 -7.92 18.22
C PRO A 17 -2.12 -7.01 19.44
N MET A 18 -1.34 -5.91 19.45
CA MET A 18 -1.39 -4.93 20.56
C MET A 18 -2.76 -4.26 20.65
N LEU A 19 -3.34 -3.91 19.51
CA LEU A 19 -4.65 -3.27 19.43
C LEU A 19 -5.56 -4.06 18.49
N LEU A 20 -6.61 -4.65 19.06
CA LEU A 20 -7.64 -5.42 18.39
C LEU A 20 -8.98 -4.71 18.48
N LEU A 21 -9.58 -4.36 17.34
CA LEU A 21 -10.78 -3.53 17.30
C LEU A 21 -11.93 -4.31 16.67
N ASN A 22 -12.97 -4.53 17.47
CA ASN A 22 -14.19 -5.19 17.03
C ASN A 22 -15.18 -4.21 16.38
N GLU A 23 -16.13 -4.75 15.62
CA GLU A 23 -17.26 -4.00 15.06
C GLU A 23 -18.07 -3.34 16.18
N ARG A 24 -18.21 -2.01 16.07
CA ARG A 24 -19.17 -1.23 16.85
C ARG A 24 -20.09 -0.51 15.87
N MET A 25 -21.37 -0.41 16.23
CA MET A 25 -22.37 0.26 15.39
C MET A 25 -22.12 1.78 15.20
N SER A 26 -21.25 2.39 16.01
CA SER A 26 -20.90 3.81 15.89
C SER A 26 -19.50 4.00 15.29
N ARG A 27 -19.38 4.97 14.37
CA ARG A 27 -18.10 5.39 13.78
C ARG A 27 -17.12 5.76 14.89
N SER A 28 -15.98 5.09 14.94
CA SER A 28 -14.92 5.38 15.92
C SER A 28 -13.73 6.07 15.25
N SER A 29 -13.13 7.06 15.92
CA SER A 29 -11.87 7.65 15.49
C SER A 29 -10.76 7.27 16.45
N ILE A 30 -9.63 6.83 15.91
CA ILE A 30 -8.46 6.38 16.66
C ILE A 30 -7.26 7.16 16.15
N GLY A 31 -6.69 7.98 17.03
CA GLY A 31 -5.47 8.73 16.79
C GLY A 31 -4.31 8.11 17.57
N LEU A 32 -3.22 7.80 16.89
CA LEU A 32 -1.98 7.31 17.46
C LEU A 32 -0.85 8.23 16.99
N ASN A 33 -0.07 8.75 17.92
CA ASN A 33 1.02 9.68 17.64
C ASN A 33 2.25 9.26 18.43
N LYS A 34 3.44 9.33 17.81
CA LYS A 34 4.72 9.06 18.47
C LYS A 34 4.83 7.67 19.10
N LEU A 35 4.23 6.66 18.48
CA LEU A 35 4.41 5.28 18.91
C LEU A 35 5.76 4.74 18.44
N ILE A 36 6.49 4.03 19.30
CA ILE A 36 7.70 3.32 18.94
C ILE A 36 7.51 1.85 19.32
N LEU A 37 7.34 1.00 18.32
CA LEU A 37 7.09 -0.43 18.50
C LEU A 37 8.17 -1.22 17.75
N SER A 38 8.78 -2.18 18.43
CA SER A 38 9.88 -2.97 17.86
C SER A 38 9.83 -4.44 18.31
N ASN A 39 10.27 -5.36 17.45
CA ASN A 39 10.48 -6.78 17.75
C ASN A 39 9.19 -7.54 18.11
N PHE A 40 8.19 -7.47 17.22
CA PHE A 40 6.91 -8.15 17.41
C PHE A 40 6.75 -9.36 16.48
N PHE A 41 6.23 -10.46 17.01
CA PHE A 41 5.89 -11.64 16.20
C PHE A 41 4.58 -11.47 15.40
N THR A 42 3.81 -10.43 15.71
CA THR A 42 2.45 -10.23 15.21
C THR A 42 2.18 -8.76 14.90
N ASN A 43 0.99 -8.44 14.39
CA ASN A 43 0.60 -7.08 14.00
C ASN A 43 0.58 -6.13 15.23
N ALA A 44 0.93 -4.86 15.04
CA ALA A 44 0.72 -3.84 16.07
C ALA A 44 -0.78 -3.49 16.16
N ILE A 45 -1.38 -3.26 14.99
CA ILE A 45 -2.79 -2.95 14.84
C ILE A 45 -3.39 -3.96 13.89
N TYR A 46 -4.42 -4.65 14.36
CA TYR A 46 -5.27 -5.50 13.55
C TYR A 46 -6.71 -5.04 13.71
N SER A 47 -7.30 -4.52 12.64
CA SER A 47 -8.71 -4.13 12.60
C SER A 47 -9.44 -4.86 11.50
N TRP A 48 -10.61 -5.41 11.84
CA TRP A 48 -11.59 -5.91 10.88
C TRP A 48 -12.82 -5.02 10.73
N ASN A 49 -12.88 -3.92 11.50
CA ASN A 49 -14.04 -3.03 11.53
C ASN A 49 -13.98 -2.06 10.34
N THR A 50 -15.09 -1.95 9.60
CA THR A 50 -15.27 -1.15 8.38
C THR A 50 -15.80 0.27 8.63
N ASN A 51 -15.89 0.71 9.89
CA ASN A 51 -16.43 2.01 10.28
C ASN A 51 -15.49 2.77 11.22
N GLN A 52 -14.22 2.90 10.83
CA GLN A 52 -13.18 3.53 11.65
C GLN A 52 -12.37 4.58 10.88
N ASN A 53 -12.11 5.69 11.55
CA ASN A 53 -11.11 6.67 11.11
C ASN A 53 -9.82 6.42 11.89
N PHE A 54 -8.75 6.04 11.20
CA PHE A 54 -7.42 5.89 11.79
C PHE A 54 -6.54 7.07 11.39
N SER A 55 -5.85 7.65 12.37
CA SER A 55 -4.77 8.59 12.16
C SER A 55 -3.55 8.09 12.92
N ILE A 56 -2.48 7.78 12.21
CA ILE A 56 -1.20 7.32 12.78
C ILE A 56 -0.15 8.32 12.32
N SER A 57 0.55 8.94 13.26
CA SER A 57 1.52 9.99 12.96
C SER A 57 2.81 9.84 13.76
N GLU A 58 3.93 10.28 13.18
CA GLU A 58 5.24 10.37 13.86
C GLU A 58 5.66 9.05 14.55
N SER A 59 5.24 7.91 14.01
CA SER A 59 5.37 6.61 14.67
C SER A 59 6.38 5.71 13.96
N SER A 60 7.05 4.84 14.71
CA SER A 60 8.07 3.91 14.22
C SER A 60 7.68 2.47 14.52
N PHE A 61 7.75 1.60 13.51
CA PHE A 61 7.48 0.17 13.58
C PHE A 61 8.70 -0.58 13.05
N SER A 62 9.33 -1.43 13.87
CA SER A 62 10.54 -2.13 13.46
C SER A 62 10.59 -3.62 13.84
N ASN A 63 11.26 -4.42 13.01
CA ASN A 63 11.49 -5.86 13.26
C ASN A 63 10.21 -6.65 13.54
N PHE A 64 9.20 -6.47 12.70
CA PHE A 64 7.95 -7.21 12.80
C PHE A 64 7.98 -8.48 11.95
N MET A 65 7.40 -9.58 12.43
CA MET A 65 7.24 -10.85 11.67
C MET A 65 5.86 -10.97 10.98
N LYS A 66 4.98 -9.99 11.18
CA LYS A 66 3.74 -9.76 10.42
C LYS A 66 3.57 -8.27 10.19
N SER A 67 2.82 -7.86 9.17
CA SER A 67 2.53 -6.45 8.88
C SER A 67 2.14 -5.66 10.14
N PRO A 68 2.90 -4.65 10.58
CA PRO A 68 2.53 -3.85 11.74
C PRO A 68 1.10 -3.33 11.68
N LEU A 69 0.65 -2.90 10.51
CA LEU A 69 -0.69 -2.37 10.29
C LEU A 69 -1.47 -3.28 9.35
N LYS A 70 -2.50 -3.95 9.89
CA LYS A 70 -3.38 -4.83 9.12
C LYS A 70 -4.85 -4.44 9.30
N PHE A 71 -5.47 -4.19 8.17
CA PHE A 71 -6.82 -3.66 8.02
C PHE A 71 -7.57 -4.62 7.09
N THR A 72 -8.48 -5.42 7.60
CA THR A 72 -9.19 -6.43 6.81
C THR A 72 -10.71 -6.35 7.01
N SER A 73 -11.51 -7.14 6.28
CA SER A 73 -12.91 -7.44 6.63
C SER A 73 -13.14 -8.91 7.01
N SER A 74 -12.20 -9.79 6.65
CA SER A 74 -12.30 -11.19 7.00
C SER A 74 -11.87 -11.37 8.45
N GLU A 75 -12.80 -11.76 9.32
CA GLU A 75 -12.40 -12.40 10.58
C GLU A 75 -11.50 -13.60 10.25
N GLU A 76 -10.37 -13.76 10.97
CA GLU A 76 -9.87 -15.12 11.17
C GLU A 76 -10.99 -15.86 11.92
N ILE A 77 -11.77 -16.65 11.19
CA ILE A 77 -12.98 -17.35 11.66
C ILE A 77 -12.78 -17.81 13.11
N ILE A 78 -13.55 -17.25 14.03
CA ILE A 78 -13.71 -17.82 15.37
C ILE A 78 -14.48 -19.13 15.15
N LYS A 79 -13.75 -20.24 15.05
CA LYS A 79 -14.34 -21.58 14.89
C LYS A 79 -15.32 -21.84 16.03
N ASN A 80 -16.50 -22.37 15.72
CA ASN A 80 -17.60 -22.75 16.63
C ASN A 80 -18.64 -21.67 17.00
N GLN A 81 -18.90 -20.68 16.15
CA GLN A 81 -20.10 -19.83 16.25
C GLN A 81 -20.88 -19.83 14.92
N GLU A 82 -22.17 -20.15 14.99
CA GLU A 82 -23.12 -19.92 13.88
C GLU A 82 -23.78 -18.56 14.09
N PHE A 83 -23.67 -17.68 13.08
CA PHE A 83 -24.39 -16.41 13.06
C PHE A 83 -25.59 -16.51 12.12
N SER A 84 -26.77 -16.13 12.60
CA SER A 84 -28.05 -16.24 11.90
C SER A 84 -28.31 -15.13 10.88
N SER A 85 -27.46 -14.11 10.82
CA SER A 85 -27.55 -13.01 9.85
C SER A 85 -26.21 -12.29 9.70
N THR A 86 -25.84 -11.93 8.47
CA THR A 86 -24.73 -11.02 8.18
C THR A 86 -25.24 -9.58 8.21
N LEU A 87 -24.67 -8.72 9.06
CA LEU A 87 -25.00 -7.29 9.07
C LEU A 87 -24.23 -6.61 7.92
N ASN A 88 -24.93 -6.05 6.94
CA ASN A 88 -24.28 -5.21 5.92
C ASN A 88 -24.14 -3.78 6.45
N THR A 89 -22.92 -3.35 6.78
CA THR A 89 -22.61 -1.94 7.06
C THR A 89 -21.96 -1.31 5.83
N PHE A 90 -22.64 -0.32 5.22
CA PHE A 90 -22.07 0.50 4.16
C PHE A 90 -21.28 1.65 4.78
N THR A 91 -20.04 1.40 5.16
CA THR A 91 -19.16 2.44 5.70
C THR A 91 -17.78 2.36 5.09
N GLN A 92 -17.13 3.52 5.04
CA GLN A 92 -15.85 3.76 4.41
C GLN A 92 -14.84 4.09 5.50
N ASP A 93 -13.74 3.35 5.54
CA ASP A 93 -12.64 3.62 6.47
C ASP A 93 -11.71 4.69 5.91
N ASN A 94 -11.41 5.70 6.73
CA ASN A 94 -10.41 6.70 6.38
C ASN A 94 -9.16 6.43 7.21
N ILE A 95 -8.08 6.00 6.55
CA ILE A 95 -6.82 5.64 7.18
C ILE A 95 -5.76 6.65 6.73
N TYR A 96 -5.24 7.39 7.70
CA TYR A 96 -4.22 8.39 7.48
C TYR A 96 -2.93 8.00 8.22
N ILE A 97 -1.81 7.90 7.50
CA ILE A 97 -0.51 7.55 8.05
C ILE A 97 0.50 8.61 7.62
N ALA A 98 1.08 9.33 8.56
CA ALA A 98 1.94 10.47 8.29
C ALA A 98 3.26 10.40 9.07
N THR A 99 4.37 10.75 8.42
CA THR A 99 5.68 10.91 9.09
C THR A 99 6.05 9.64 9.88
N CYS A 100 5.73 8.46 9.35
CA CYS A 100 5.96 7.17 10.00
C CYS A 100 7.13 6.43 9.37
N THR A 101 7.82 5.63 10.18
CA THR A 101 8.94 4.78 9.72
C THR A 101 8.61 3.31 9.94
N PHE A 102 8.78 2.50 8.89
CA PHE A 102 8.63 1.06 8.91
C PHE A 102 9.96 0.43 8.49
N THR A 103 10.64 -0.24 9.42
CA THR A 103 11.98 -0.80 9.17
C THR A 103 12.02 -2.29 9.45
N ASN A 104 12.51 -3.07 8.50
CA ASN A 104 12.67 -4.52 8.65
C ASN A 104 11.36 -5.21 9.08
N CYS A 105 10.24 -4.81 8.46
CA CYS A 105 8.93 -5.41 8.70
C CYS A 105 8.69 -6.51 7.67
N GLN A 106 8.47 -7.73 8.14
CA GLN A 106 8.39 -8.92 7.31
C GLN A 106 7.05 -9.63 7.49
N THR A 107 6.56 -10.29 6.47
CA THR A 107 5.40 -11.19 6.57
C THR A 107 5.52 -12.36 5.61
N ASN A 108 4.99 -13.52 6.01
CA ASN A 108 4.81 -14.67 5.12
C ASN A 108 3.56 -14.57 4.22
N THR A 109 2.93 -13.40 4.19
CA THR A 109 1.77 -13.09 3.35
C THR A 109 2.03 -11.81 2.55
N ARG A 110 1.01 -10.98 2.32
CA ARG A 110 1.10 -9.76 1.51
C ARG A 110 1.22 -8.51 2.38
N GLY A 111 1.96 -7.50 1.92
CA GLY A 111 2.13 -6.22 2.61
C GLY A 111 3.06 -6.32 3.82
N GLY A 112 4.37 -6.17 3.66
CA GLY A 112 5.35 -6.29 4.76
C GLY A 112 5.15 -5.28 5.90
N ALA A 113 4.78 -4.05 5.56
CA ALA A 113 4.47 -2.97 6.51
C ALA A 113 2.96 -2.79 6.70
N ILE A 114 2.23 -2.64 5.59
CA ILE A 114 0.81 -2.28 5.58
C ILE A 114 0.03 -3.23 4.68
N CYS A 115 -1.09 -3.74 5.19
CA CYS A 115 -2.04 -4.57 4.44
C CYS A 115 -3.48 -4.05 4.63
N CYS A 116 -4.10 -3.46 3.61
CA CYS A 116 -5.55 -3.13 3.59
C CYS A 116 -6.28 -4.06 2.60
N THR A 117 -7.17 -4.93 3.08
CA THR A 117 -7.90 -5.90 2.23
C THR A 117 -9.37 -6.06 2.64
N GLY A 118 -10.20 -6.60 1.75
CA GLY A 118 -11.55 -7.07 2.09
C GLY A 118 -12.62 -5.99 2.27
N ARG A 119 -12.28 -4.70 2.20
CA ARG A 119 -13.18 -3.60 2.55
C ARG A 119 -13.00 -2.37 1.67
N GLU A 120 -13.97 -1.47 1.74
CA GLU A 120 -13.85 -0.14 1.17
C GLU A 120 -13.00 0.73 2.11
N CYS A 121 -11.80 1.14 1.67
CA CYS A 121 -10.90 2.01 2.44
C CYS A 121 -10.39 3.17 1.57
N GLU A 122 -10.21 4.34 2.20
CA GLU A 122 -9.35 5.42 1.71
C GLU A 122 -8.08 5.41 2.54
N LEU A 123 -6.94 5.17 1.89
CA LEU A 123 -5.63 5.15 2.56
C LEU A 123 -4.75 6.26 2.03
N THR A 124 -4.36 7.18 2.92
CA THR A 124 -3.41 8.24 2.61
C THR A 124 -2.14 8.06 3.42
N LEU A 125 -1.01 8.03 2.72
CA LEU A 125 0.34 8.01 3.26
C LEU A 125 1.01 9.33 2.94
N HIS A 126 1.70 9.89 3.94
CA HIS A 126 2.46 11.12 3.76
C HIS A 126 3.82 11.04 4.46
N GLU A 127 4.89 11.50 3.82
CA GLU A 127 6.23 11.65 4.43
C GLU A 127 6.69 10.39 5.20
N SER A 128 6.38 9.21 4.69
CA SER A 128 6.65 7.96 5.41
C SER A 128 7.79 7.17 4.77
N ILE A 129 8.59 6.51 5.60
CA ILE A 129 9.75 5.72 5.19
C ILE A 129 9.42 4.24 5.36
N PHE A 130 9.65 3.46 4.30
CA PHE A 130 9.57 2.01 4.29
C PHE A 130 10.95 1.48 3.91
N GLU A 131 11.62 0.84 4.86
CA GLU A 131 12.99 0.33 4.67
C GLU A 131 13.01 -1.17 4.98
N LYS A 132 13.56 -1.97 4.05
CA LYS A 132 13.75 -3.42 4.25
C LYS A 132 12.46 -4.16 4.60
N CYS A 133 11.34 -3.71 4.05
CA CYS A 133 10.05 -4.36 4.26
C CYS A 133 9.86 -5.50 3.24
N THR A 134 9.49 -6.69 3.73
CA THR A 134 9.44 -7.90 2.91
C THR A 134 8.12 -8.64 3.07
N ALA A 135 7.57 -9.13 1.96
CA ALA A 135 6.37 -9.93 1.93
C ALA A 135 6.58 -11.20 1.10
N VAL A 136 6.13 -12.37 1.57
CA VAL A 136 6.03 -13.58 0.73
C VAL A 136 4.75 -13.52 -0.09
N GLY A 137 4.88 -13.16 -1.36
CA GLY A 137 3.79 -12.84 -2.24
C GLY A 137 3.91 -11.41 -2.76
N ASP A 138 2.86 -10.61 -2.61
CA ASP A 138 2.73 -9.32 -3.26
C ASP A 138 2.80 -8.15 -2.26
N GLY A 139 3.24 -7.00 -2.74
CA GLY A 139 3.34 -5.78 -1.95
C GLY A 139 4.42 -5.88 -0.87
N GLY A 140 5.69 -5.74 -1.25
CA GLY A 140 6.83 -5.91 -0.33
C GLY A 140 6.70 -5.05 0.92
N ALA A 141 6.45 -3.75 0.77
CA ALA A 141 6.05 -2.90 1.89
C ALA A 141 4.52 -2.80 2.02
N ILE A 142 3.80 -2.59 0.92
CA ILE A 142 2.37 -2.25 0.96
C ILE A 142 1.56 -3.13 0.03
N PHE A 143 0.48 -3.71 0.55
CA PHE A 143 -0.54 -4.38 -0.24
C PHE A 143 -1.93 -3.81 0.07
N VAL A 144 -2.62 -3.30 -0.97
CA VAL A 144 -3.94 -2.67 -0.83
C VAL A 144 -4.87 -3.15 -1.94
N CYS A 145 -6.03 -3.70 -1.56
CA CYS A 145 -7.14 -3.95 -2.49
C CYS A 145 -8.46 -4.11 -1.74
N LYS A 146 -9.60 -4.00 -2.43
CA LYS A 146 -10.91 -4.26 -1.81
C LYS A 146 -11.16 -5.76 -1.68
N ASN A 147 -10.89 -6.54 -2.72
CA ASN A 147 -10.94 -8.01 -2.66
C ASN A 147 -9.72 -8.58 -3.34
N ILE A 148 -9.14 -9.60 -2.70
CA ILE A 148 -7.97 -10.31 -3.20
C ILE A 148 -8.35 -11.13 -4.44
N GLY A 149 -7.67 -10.86 -5.54
CA GLY A 149 -7.65 -11.64 -6.77
C GLY A 149 -6.24 -12.10 -7.15
N ASN A 150 -6.02 -12.23 -8.45
CA ASN A 150 -4.74 -12.58 -9.06
C ASN A 150 -3.89 -11.31 -9.28
N SER A 151 -2.57 -11.40 -9.08
CA SER A 151 -1.61 -10.31 -9.26
C SER A 151 -0.87 -10.34 -10.60
N GLY A 152 -1.05 -11.40 -11.38
CA GLY A 152 -0.32 -11.66 -12.62
C GLY A 152 -0.71 -10.77 -13.79
N SER A 153 -0.45 -11.25 -15.01
CA SER A 153 -0.67 -10.47 -16.24
C SER A 153 -2.10 -9.94 -16.40
N SER A 154 -3.09 -10.62 -15.82
CA SER A 154 -4.45 -10.09 -15.71
C SER A 154 -4.76 -9.90 -14.23
N MET A 155 -4.43 -8.72 -13.71
CA MET A 155 -4.71 -8.39 -12.32
C MET A 155 -6.23 -8.39 -12.09
N THR A 156 -6.69 -9.11 -11.07
CA THR A 156 -8.12 -9.20 -10.73
C THR A 156 -8.42 -8.79 -9.29
N HIS A 157 -7.45 -8.16 -8.61
CA HIS A 157 -7.75 -7.45 -7.36
C HIS A 157 -8.80 -6.37 -7.62
N THR A 158 -9.84 -6.35 -6.80
CA THR A 158 -10.83 -5.27 -6.92
C THR A 158 -10.33 -4.02 -6.21
N LYS A 159 -10.69 -2.85 -6.74
CA LYS A 159 -10.18 -1.56 -6.32
C LYS A 159 -10.85 -1.09 -5.02
N VAL A 160 -10.08 -0.55 -4.08
CA VAL A 160 -10.60 0.32 -3.02
C VAL A 160 -10.97 1.68 -3.59
N GLN A 161 -11.57 2.57 -2.80
CA GLN A 161 -11.94 3.90 -3.25
C GLN A 161 -10.73 4.77 -3.58
N LEU A 162 -9.81 4.95 -2.63
CA LEU A 162 -8.69 5.89 -2.76
C LEU A 162 -7.41 5.34 -2.15
N PHE A 163 -6.30 5.56 -2.85
CA PHE A 163 -4.96 5.40 -2.30
C PHE A 163 -4.07 6.58 -2.69
N ASP A 164 -3.56 7.28 -1.68
CA ASP A 164 -2.60 8.36 -1.86
C ASP A 164 -1.28 7.99 -1.20
N SER A 165 -0.19 8.03 -1.95
CA SER A 165 1.18 7.98 -1.44
C SER A 165 1.89 9.26 -1.83
N LEU A 166 2.12 10.11 -0.82
CA LEU A 166 2.63 11.47 -0.97
C LEU A 166 3.95 11.59 -0.23
N TYR A 167 5.02 11.98 -0.93
CA TYR A 167 6.35 12.18 -0.32
C TYR A 167 6.87 10.96 0.44
N CYS A 168 6.62 9.73 -0.04
CA CYS A 168 7.04 8.51 0.66
C CYS A 168 8.31 7.91 0.07
N CYS A 169 9.19 7.38 0.93
CA CYS A 169 10.39 6.69 0.49
C CYS A 169 10.27 5.19 0.73
N TYR A 170 10.51 4.39 -0.31
CA TYR A 170 10.55 2.93 -0.27
C TYR A 170 11.98 2.49 -0.58
N SER A 171 12.64 1.75 0.29
CA SER A 171 14.01 1.31 0.04
C SER A 171 14.26 -0.11 0.49
N HIS A 172 15.00 -0.87 -0.31
CA HIS A 172 15.35 -2.26 -0.01
C HIS A 172 14.12 -3.15 0.27
N CYS A 173 12.95 -2.81 -0.27
CA CYS A 173 11.71 -3.55 -0.04
C CYS A 173 11.59 -4.70 -1.04
N TYR A 174 11.05 -5.84 -0.60
CA TYR A 174 11.04 -7.06 -1.42
C TYR A 174 9.69 -7.78 -1.40
N ALA A 175 9.11 -7.97 -2.58
CA ALA A 175 8.02 -8.92 -2.80
C ALA A 175 8.63 -10.25 -3.22
N GLN A 176 8.77 -11.17 -2.26
CA GLN A 176 9.34 -12.48 -2.47
C GLN A 176 8.40 -13.35 -3.30
N ARG A 177 8.93 -13.86 -4.41
CA ARG A 177 8.22 -14.79 -5.27
C ARG A 177 7.85 -16.07 -4.52
N ASN A 178 6.63 -16.54 -4.75
CA ASN A 178 6.15 -17.82 -4.23
C ASN A 178 5.81 -18.78 -5.39
N ASP A 179 5.47 -20.04 -5.06
CA ASP A 179 5.19 -21.10 -6.03
C ASP A 179 3.99 -20.79 -6.96
N ASN A 180 3.10 -19.90 -6.54
CA ASN A 180 1.94 -19.47 -7.32
C ASN A 180 2.28 -18.38 -8.35
N GLY A 181 3.55 -18.00 -8.47
CA GLY A 181 3.99 -16.94 -9.37
C GLY A 181 3.64 -15.53 -8.88
N ASN A 182 3.28 -15.35 -7.60
CA ASN A 182 3.17 -14.02 -6.98
C ASN A 182 4.58 -13.40 -6.81
N GLY A 183 4.68 -12.17 -6.30
CA GLY A 183 5.95 -11.44 -6.23
C GLY A 183 5.87 -10.06 -6.89
N TYR A 184 4.67 -9.49 -6.99
CA TYR A 184 4.42 -8.22 -7.65
C TYR A 184 4.43 -7.07 -6.65
N GLY A 185 4.91 -5.90 -7.06
CA GLY A 185 4.96 -4.73 -6.21
C GLY A 185 6.02 -4.83 -5.12
N SER A 186 7.31 -4.86 -5.49
CA SER A 186 8.40 -5.00 -4.51
C SER A 186 8.44 -3.85 -3.50
N ALA A 187 8.04 -2.63 -3.90
CA ALA A 187 7.68 -1.57 -2.96
C ALA A 187 6.20 -1.68 -2.59
N MET A 188 5.29 -1.66 -3.57
CA MET A 188 3.85 -1.78 -3.32
C MET A 188 3.08 -2.42 -4.46
N LEU A 189 2.00 -3.11 -4.10
CA LEU A 189 0.93 -3.48 -5.02
C LEU A 189 -0.38 -2.88 -4.51
N VAL A 190 -0.98 -2.02 -5.32
CA VAL A 190 -2.19 -1.27 -4.96
C VAL A 190 -3.24 -1.39 -6.05
N ALA A 191 -4.47 -1.70 -5.65
CA ALA A 191 -5.67 -1.58 -6.47
C ALA A 191 -6.64 -0.58 -5.82
N ALA A 192 -6.79 0.61 -6.42
CA ALA A 192 -7.67 1.69 -5.96
C ALA A 192 -8.41 2.32 -7.14
N SER A 193 -9.52 3.03 -6.93
CA SER A 193 -10.29 3.66 -8.02
C SER A 193 -9.66 4.98 -8.42
N THR A 194 -9.26 5.76 -7.42
CA THR A 194 -8.42 6.94 -7.53
C THR A 194 -7.08 6.66 -6.85
N LEU A 195 -5.98 6.92 -7.54
CA LEU A 195 -4.64 6.67 -7.03
C LEU A 195 -3.73 7.89 -7.28
N LYS A 196 -3.14 8.42 -6.20
CA LYS A 196 -2.09 9.45 -6.30
C LYS A 196 -0.77 8.90 -5.82
N LEU A 197 0.25 9.04 -6.65
CA LEU A 197 1.63 8.74 -6.32
C LEU A 197 2.46 9.98 -6.64
N PHE A 198 2.76 10.80 -5.62
CA PHE A 198 3.46 12.08 -5.78
C PHE A 198 4.70 12.15 -4.91
N PHE A 199 5.82 12.54 -5.49
CA PHE A 199 7.09 12.61 -4.76
C PHE A 199 7.38 11.30 -4.00
N SER A 200 6.90 10.18 -4.48
CA SER A 200 7.13 8.87 -3.86
C SER A 200 8.19 8.15 -4.63
N SER A 201 9.24 7.70 -3.95
CA SER A 201 10.44 7.17 -4.62
C SER A 201 10.77 5.79 -4.11
N SER A 202 11.28 4.94 -4.98
CA SER A 202 11.81 3.63 -4.63
C SER A 202 13.30 3.53 -4.94
N SER A 203 14.05 2.91 -4.03
CA SER A 203 15.48 2.67 -4.19
C SER A 203 15.82 1.24 -3.85
N GLU A 204 16.38 0.52 -4.83
CA GLU A 204 16.79 -0.88 -4.65
C GLU A 204 15.64 -1.77 -4.15
N CYS A 205 14.47 -1.70 -4.81
CA CYS A 205 13.40 -2.66 -4.57
C CYS A 205 13.35 -3.60 -5.79
N PRO A 206 13.72 -4.88 -5.68
CA PRO A 206 14.17 -5.59 -4.50
C PRO A 206 15.63 -5.31 -4.13
N ASP A 207 15.97 -5.62 -2.88
CA ASP A 207 17.29 -5.35 -2.29
C ASP A 207 18.42 -6.15 -2.99
N GLY A 208 19.49 -5.46 -3.35
CA GLY A 208 20.71 -6.05 -3.92
C GLY A 208 20.46 -6.91 -5.17
N SER A 209 20.82 -8.20 -5.08
CA SER A 209 20.72 -9.14 -6.20
C SER A 209 19.40 -9.93 -6.23
N LEU A 210 18.46 -9.62 -5.33
CA LEU A 210 17.16 -10.28 -5.30
C LEU A 210 16.37 -9.97 -6.58
N GLN A 211 15.39 -10.82 -6.89
CA GLN A 211 14.56 -10.66 -8.07
C GLN A 211 13.09 -10.86 -7.71
N SER A 212 12.26 -9.85 -7.97
CA SER A 212 10.80 -9.92 -7.83
C SER A 212 10.14 -10.42 -9.12
N THR A 213 8.85 -10.70 -9.08
CA THR A 213 8.12 -11.11 -10.30
C THR A 213 7.72 -9.91 -11.14
N GLY A 214 7.16 -8.88 -10.50
CA GLY A 214 6.65 -7.66 -11.15
C GLY A 214 7.31 -6.37 -10.65
N ALA A 215 6.67 -5.24 -10.97
CA ALA A 215 7.24 -3.91 -10.81
C ALA A 215 7.52 -3.54 -9.34
N GLN A 216 8.32 -2.50 -9.11
CA GLN A 216 8.45 -1.86 -7.79
C GLN A 216 7.12 -1.30 -7.33
N PHE A 217 6.52 -0.49 -8.20
CA PHE A 217 5.19 0.06 -8.04
C PHE A 217 4.27 -0.65 -9.03
N ASP A 218 3.40 -1.54 -8.52
CA ASP A 218 2.39 -2.23 -9.34
C ASP A 218 1.00 -1.67 -8.99
N LEU A 219 0.46 -0.84 -9.89
CA LEU A 219 -0.63 0.09 -9.60
C LEU A 219 -1.80 -0.17 -10.53
N ALA A 220 -2.92 -0.64 -9.99
CA ALA A 220 -4.19 -0.73 -10.69
C ALA A 220 -5.11 0.41 -10.26
N SER A 221 -5.42 1.30 -11.20
CA SER A 221 -6.33 2.42 -10.96
C SER A 221 -7.26 2.70 -12.11
N THR A 222 -8.40 3.35 -11.86
CA THR A 222 -9.25 3.89 -12.94
C THR A 222 -8.81 5.32 -13.26
N ASP A 223 -8.51 6.10 -12.23
CA ASP A 223 -7.98 7.46 -12.32
C ASP A 223 -6.62 7.52 -11.61
N ILE A 224 -5.56 7.88 -12.33
CA ILE A 224 -4.19 7.82 -11.80
C ILE A 224 -3.42 9.14 -11.96
N GLU A 225 -2.92 9.66 -10.85
CA GLU A 225 -2.05 10.83 -10.85
C GLU A 225 -0.66 10.40 -10.37
N SER A 226 0.30 10.25 -11.28
CA SER A 226 1.66 9.84 -10.95
C SER A 226 2.69 10.86 -11.42
N ARG A 227 3.39 11.51 -10.48
CA ARG A 227 4.43 12.50 -10.79
C ARG A 227 5.54 12.67 -9.77
N TYR A 228 6.70 13.10 -10.26
CA TYR A 228 7.92 13.32 -9.47
C TYR A 228 8.37 12.06 -8.74
N ILE A 229 8.46 10.97 -9.50
CA ILE A 229 8.82 9.65 -8.96
C ILE A 229 10.25 9.35 -9.38
N ASN A 230 11.02 8.85 -8.43
CA ASN A 230 12.30 8.22 -8.69
C ASN A 230 12.18 6.73 -8.44
N ALA A 231 12.43 5.88 -9.44
CA ALA A 231 12.49 4.44 -9.27
C ALA A 231 13.86 3.96 -9.69
N THR A 232 14.67 3.46 -8.75
CA THR A 232 16.05 3.05 -9.02
C THR A 232 16.28 1.57 -8.74
N THR A 233 17.16 0.97 -9.55
CA THR A 233 17.79 -0.33 -9.27
C THR A 233 16.80 -1.47 -9.04
N GLY A 234 15.68 -1.50 -9.77
CA GLY A 234 14.75 -2.64 -9.71
C GLY A 234 15.28 -3.82 -10.50
N ASN A 235 14.95 -5.02 -10.03
CA ASN A 235 15.29 -6.28 -10.65
C ASN A 235 14.09 -7.22 -10.55
N SER A 236 13.42 -7.45 -11.68
CA SER A 236 12.21 -8.27 -11.70
C SER A 236 12.14 -9.10 -12.96
N VAL A 237 11.49 -10.27 -12.90
CA VAL A 237 11.29 -11.17 -14.04
C VAL A 237 10.61 -10.43 -15.20
N TYR A 238 9.46 -9.80 -14.94
CA TYR A 238 8.67 -9.10 -15.95
C TYR A 238 8.95 -7.59 -15.91
N CYS A 239 8.02 -6.79 -15.39
CA CYS A 239 8.21 -5.35 -15.25
C CYS A 239 9.07 -5.04 -14.03
N ALA A 240 10.11 -4.23 -14.16
CA ALA A 240 11.05 -3.92 -13.08
C ALA A 240 10.74 -2.61 -12.37
N GLY A 241 10.49 -1.52 -13.09
CA GLY A 241 10.24 -0.20 -12.51
C GLY A 241 8.80 -0.01 -12.05
N ILE A 242 7.92 0.36 -12.98
CA ILE A 242 6.53 0.76 -12.66
C ILE A 242 5.56 0.08 -13.63
N GLU A 243 4.48 -0.47 -13.11
CA GLU A 243 3.39 -0.99 -13.93
C GLU A 243 2.07 -0.28 -13.59
N TYR A 244 1.45 0.30 -14.61
CA TYR A 244 0.14 0.94 -14.54
C TYR A 244 -0.89 0.02 -15.16
N ARG A 245 -2.00 -0.21 -14.46
CA ARG A 245 -3.08 -1.10 -14.90
C ARG A 245 -4.42 -0.39 -14.88
N ASP A 246 -5.20 -0.59 -15.94
CA ASP A 246 -6.63 -0.25 -16.07
C ASP A 246 -6.99 1.24 -15.96
N ALA A 247 -6.02 2.14 -16.09
CA ALA A 247 -6.24 3.57 -16.01
C ALA A 247 -7.01 4.07 -17.24
N THR A 248 -8.14 4.74 -17.00
CA THR A 248 -8.94 5.39 -18.04
C THR A 248 -8.71 6.90 -18.12
N SER A 249 -8.18 7.50 -17.05
CA SER A 249 -7.87 8.93 -16.95
C SER A 249 -6.64 9.17 -16.08
N GLY A 250 -6.05 10.37 -16.22
CA GLY A 250 -4.98 10.85 -15.36
C GLY A 250 -3.68 11.12 -16.10
N TYR A 251 -2.55 11.03 -15.40
CA TYR A 251 -1.23 11.35 -15.96
C TYR A 251 -0.08 10.56 -15.33
N PHE A 252 0.93 10.32 -16.17
CA PHE A 252 2.25 9.80 -15.86
C PHE A 252 3.29 10.82 -16.32
N GLN A 253 3.81 11.60 -15.39
CA GLN A 253 4.71 12.70 -15.71
C GLN A 253 5.90 12.80 -14.77
N PHE A 254 7.00 13.39 -15.23
CA PHE A 254 8.11 13.77 -14.35
C PHE A 254 8.69 12.58 -13.58
N GLN A 255 9.06 11.52 -14.32
CA GLN A 255 9.54 10.26 -13.74
C GLN A 255 11.01 10.10 -14.06
N THR A 256 11.79 9.64 -13.10
CA THR A 256 13.18 9.27 -13.28
C THR A 256 13.30 7.79 -12.95
N VAL A 257 13.43 6.98 -14.00
CA VAL A 257 13.58 5.52 -13.90
C VAL A 257 15.02 5.19 -14.27
N ILE A 258 15.74 4.60 -13.32
CA ILE A 258 17.19 4.37 -13.45
C ILE A 258 17.55 2.93 -13.08
N ASN A 259 18.48 2.33 -13.84
CA ASN A 259 19.12 1.06 -13.53
C ASN A 259 18.14 -0.12 -13.36
N GLN A 260 16.98 -0.13 -14.02
CA GLN A 260 16.07 -1.28 -13.90
C GLN A 260 16.56 -2.44 -14.77
N LYS A 261 16.25 -3.66 -14.30
CA LYS A 261 16.57 -4.92 -14.97
C LYS A 261 15.31 -5.77 -15.02
N GLY A 262 14.75 -5.95 -16.21
CA GLY A 262 13.54 -6.74 -16.38
C GLY A 262 13.29 -7.16 -17.81
N GLY A 263 12.24 -7.94 -18.03
CA GLY A 263 11.66 -8.06 -19.36
C GLY A 263 10.99 -6.77 -19.83
N PHE A 264 10.50 -5.98 -18.87
CA PHE A 264 10.05 -4.61 -19.08
C PHE A 264 10.62 -3.66 -18.03
N THR A 265 10.91 -2.40 -18.40
CA THR A 265 11.22 -1.38 -17.38
C THR A 265 9.92 -0.75 -16.86
N THR A 266 9.00 -0.39 -17.75
CA THR A 266 7.68 0.15 -17.41
C THR A 266 6.62 -0.50 -18.29
N SER A 267 5.43 -0.74 -17.74
CA SER A 267 4.32 -1.36 -18.45
C SER A 267 3.02 -0.56 -18.27
N PHE A 268 2.31 -0.36 -19.38
CA PHE A 268 0.96 0.21 -19.41
C PHE A 268 -0.02 -0.88 -19.84
N THR A 269 -0.71 -1.48 -18.87
CA THR A 269 -1.67 -2.56 -19.10
C THR A 269 -3.10 -1.99 -19.11
N SER A 270 -3.82 -2.10 -20.22
CA SER A 270 -5.22 -1.62 -20.32
C SER A 270 -5.38 -0.10 -20.12
N VAL A 271 -4.34 0.69 -20.37
CA VAL A 271 -4.38 2.15 -20.16
C VAL A 271 -5.02 2.85 -21.36
N ALA A 272 -6.01 3.71 -21.13
CA ALA A 272 -6.73 4.43 -22.18
C ALA A 272 -5.92 5.59 -22.78
N MET A 273 -6.35 6.07 -23.95
CA MET A 273 -5.69 7.17 -24.68
C MET A 273 -5.71 8.52 -23.95
N ASP A 274 -6.64 8.72 -23.02
CA ASP A 274 -6.82 9.99 -22.29
C ASP A 274 -5.81 10.17 -21.15
N VAL A 275 -4.91 9.20 -20.92
CA VAL A 275 -3.83 9.31 -19.93
C VAL A 275 -2.65 10.04 -20.55
N GLU A 276 -2.23 11.15 -19.95
CA GLU A 276 -1.06 11.91 -20.41
C GLU A 276 0.24 11.22 -19.98
N ILE A 277 1.15 10.95 -20.93
CA ILE A 277 2.43 10.26 -20.69
C ILE A 277 3.58 11.15 -21.20
N SER A 278 4.22 11.91 -20.31
CA SER A 278 5.20 12.92 -20.73
C SER A 278 6.33 13.25 -19.73
N PHE A 279 7.45 13.78 -20.22
CA PHE A 279 8.56 14.32 -19.39
C PHE A 279 9.23 13.31 -18.44
N CYS A 280 9.78 12.23 -18.97
CA CYS A 280 10.41 11.18 -18.16
C CYS A 280 11.85 10.87 -18.61
N ASN A 281 12.70 10.52 -17.64
CA ASN A 281 14.05 10.01 -17.87
C ASN A 281 14.06 8.48 -17.68
N PHE A 282 14.63 7.74 -18.63
CA PHE A 282 14.93 6.32 -18.56
C PHE A 282 16.43 6.13 -18.79
N ILE A 283 17.15 5.74 -17.74
CA ILE A 283 18.62 5.82 -17.71
C ILE A 283 19.21 4.48 -17.29
N ASN A 284 20.14 3.95 -18.08
CA ASN A 284 20.87 2.71 -17.79
C ASN A 284 19.96 1.48 -17.60
N GLU A 285 18.87 1.43 -18.37
CA GLU A 285 17.90 0.34 -18.32
C GLU A 285 18.44 -0.90 -19.02
N THR A 286 18.19 -2.08 -18.45
CA THR A 286 18.56 -3.36 -19.05
C THR A 286 17.32 -4.22 -19.28
N VAL A 287 17.08 -4.56 -20.54
CA VAL A 287 15.95 -5.37 -20.97
C VAL A 287 16.43 -6.74 -21.44
N TYR A 288 15.87 -7.80 -20.86
CA TYR A 288 16.22 -9.18 -21.19
C TYR A 288 15.06 -10.02 -21.76
N ASN A 289 15.42 -11.10 -22.45
CA ASN A 289 14.48 -11.97 -23.12
C ASN A 289 13.51 -12.67 -22.14
N LEU A 290 12.21 -12.56 -22.39
CA LEU A 290 11.16 -13.25 -21.64
C LEU A 290 10.71 -14.57 -22.26
N GLY A 291 11.11 -14.87 -23.51
CA GLY A 291 10.66 -16.04 -24.27
C GLY A 291 9.23 -15.90 -24.82
N ASP A 292 8.28 -15.49 -23.99
CA ASP A 292 6.83 -15.52 -24.29
C ASP A 292 6.25 -14.16 -24.71
N SER A 293 7.04 -13.08 -24.66
CA SER A 293 6.62 -11.74 -25.04
C SER A 293 7.81 -10.93 -25.55
N THR A 294 7.55 -9.89 -26.34
CA THR A 294 8.59 -8.98 -26.85
C THR A 294 9.03 -8.03 -25.74
N PRO A 295 10.23 -8.22 -25.16
CA PRO A 295 10.73 -7.36 -24.08
C PRO A 295 10.87 -5.93 -24.56
N ALA A 296 10.71 -4.95 -23.67
CA ALA A 296 10.93 -3.55 -24.02
C ALA A 296 11.18 -2.66 -22.80
N VAL A 297 11.80 -1.49 -23.00
CA VAL A 297 11.88 -0.49 -21.91
C VAL A 297 10.47 -0.08 -21.53
N ILE A 298 9.62 0.22 -22.52
CA ILE A 298 8.21 0.52 -22.30
C ILE A 298 7.35 -0.52 -23.00
N HIS A 299 6.50 -1.22 -22.26
CA HIS A 299 5.54 -2.18 -22.80
C HIS A 299 4.12 -1.64 -22.70
N ILE A 300 3.33 -1.81 -23.76
CA ILE A 300 1.97 -1.29 -23.84
C ILE A 300 1.03 -2.43 -24.21
N ARG A 301 -0.04 -2.59 -23.44
CA ARG A 301 -1.06 -3.60 -23.70
C ARG A 301 -2.38 -2.94 -24.03
N MET A 302 -2.94 -3.40 -25.16
CA MET A 302 -4.31 -3.19 -25.60
C MET A 302 -4.63 -1.86 -26.31
N GLN A 303 -4.00 -0.73 -26.02
CA GLN A 303 -4.36 0.58 -26.61
C GLN A 303 -3.20 1.28 -27.34
N SER A 304 -3.55 2.24 -28.21
CA SER A 304 -2.61 3.21 -28.78
C SER A 304 -2.23 4.25 -27.73
N ILE A 305 -0.97 4.66 -27.67
CA ILE A 305 -0.52 5.73 -26.76
C ILE A 305 0.47 6.67 -27.44
N VAL A 306 0.58 7.89 -26.90
CA VAL A 306 1.56 8.89 -27.32
C VAL A 306 2.49 9.19 -26.14
N ILE A 307 3.79 9.01 -26.36
CA ILE A 307 4.84 9.29 -25.36
C ILE A 307 5.55 10.57 -25.76
N LYS A 308 5.64 11.56 -24.85
CA LYS A 308 6.19 12.89 -25.19
C LYS A 308 7.33 13.31 -24.29
N ASN A 309 8.38 13.90 -24.87
CA ASN A 309 9.49 14.51 -24.12
C ASN A 309 10.20 13.50 -23.20
N PHE A 310 10.46 12.29 -23.67
CA PHE A 310 11.23 11.30 -22.89
C PHE A 310 12.71 11.37 -23.22
N VAL A 311 13.56 11.08 -22.24
CA VAL A 311 15.00 10.91 -22.42
C VAL A 311 15.35 9.45 -22.21
N PHE A 312 16.00 8.82 -23.19
CA PHE A 312 16.47 7.44 -23.12
C PHE A 312 18.00 7.42 -23.25
N ALA A 313 18.71 7.06 -22.19
CA ALA A 313 20.18 7.04 -22.14
C ALA A 313 20.74 5.72 -21.62
N GLY A 314 21.82 5.21 -22.19
CA GLY A 314 22.50 4.02 -21.67
C GLY A 314 21.65 2.72 -21.69
N ILE A 315 20.68 2.64 -22.61
CA ILE A 315 19.74 1.52 -22.68
C ILE A 315 20.43 0.29 -23.27
N THR A 316 20.31 -0.85 -22.59
CA THR A 316 20.82 -2.16 -23.03
C THR A 316 19.66 -3.10 -23.34
N ILE A 317 19.51 -3.52 -24.59
CA ILE A 317 18.45 -4.46 -25.03
C ILE A 317 19.10 -5.71 -25.61
N SER A 318 19.02 -6.83 -24.91
CA SER A 318 19.55 -8.11 -25.44
C SER A 318 18.67 -8.70 -26.55
N SER A 319 17.36 -8.54 -26.42
CA SER A 319 16.35 -8.86 -27.43
C SER A 319 15.08 -8.09 -27.09
N GLY A 320 14.46 -7.42 -28.06
CA GLY A 320 13.25 -6.64 -27.78
C GLY A 320 13.19 -5.32 -28.55
N ARG A 321 12.55 -4.32 -27.94
CA ARG A 321 12.38 -2.98 -28.49
C ARG A 321 12.61 -1.90 -27.44
N LEU A 322 12.79 -0.66 -27.85
CA LEU A 322 12.70 0.46 -26.91
C LEU A 322 11.28 0.54 -26.35
N VAL A 323 10.29 0.42 -27.24
CA VAL A 323 8.88 0.40 -26.88
C VAL A 323 8.17 -0.73 -27.64
N SER A 324 7.38 -1.56 -26.97
CA SER A 324 6.63 -2.66 -27.58
C SER A 324 5.13 -2.59 -27.31
N LEU A 325 4.35 -3.14 -28.25
CA LEU A 325 2.89 -3.30 -28.16
C LEU A 325 2.55 -4.79 -28.04
N SER A 326 1.67 -5.15 -27.12
CA SER A 326 1.12 -6.52 -27.04
C SER A 326 0.23 -6.80 -28.27
N GLY A 327 0.53 -7.90 -28.96
CA GLY A 327 -0.22 -8.36 -30.14
C GLY A 327 0.39 -7.98 -31.49
N ASP A 328 1.72 -7.88 -31.59
CA ASP A 328 2.48 -7.68 -32.85
C ASP A 328 2.15 -8.67 -33.98
N THR A 329 1.31 -9.67 -33.73
CA THR A 329 0.64 -10.49 -34.75
C THR A 329 -0.69 -9.85 -35.19
N GLY A 330 -0.63 -8.84 -36.07
CA GLY A 330 -1.71 -8.59 -37.05
C GLY A 330 -2.93 -7.76 -36.63
N SER A 331 -2.92 -7.05 -35.49
CA SER A 331 -4.00 -6.11 -35.16
C SER A 331 -3.79 -4.77 -35.90
N SER A 332 -4.28 -4.69 -37.14
CA SER A 332 -4.32 -3.46 -37.94
C SER A 332 -5.12 -2.37 -37.22
N GLY A 333 -4.44 -1.36 -36.67
CA GLY A 333 -5.10 -0.16 -36.12
C GLY A 333 -4.51 0.41 -34.83
N LYS A 334 -3.60 -0.29 -34.14
CA LYS A 334 -2.90 0.28 -32.98
C LYS A 334 -1.69 1.05 -33.44
N THR A 335 -1.54 2.27 -32.93
CA THR A 335 -0.41 3.15 -33.23
C THR A 335 0.32 3.50 -31.96
N LEU A 336 1.64 3.55 -32.08
CA LEU A 336 2.53 3.98 -31.02
C LEU A 336 3.32 5.16 -31.55
N THR A 337 3.17 6.30 -30.89
CA THR A 337 3.82 7.55 -31.29
C THR A 337 4.76 8.03 -30.19
N ILE A 338 5.97 8.42 -30.60
CA ILE A 338 6.94 9.10 -29.73
C ILE A 338 7.20 10.52 -30.28
N GLU A 339 7.13 11.53 -29.42
CA GLU A 339 7.26 12.95 -29.79
C GLU A 339 8.28 13.67 -28.93
N ASN A 340 9.15 14.49 -29.54
CA ASN A 340 10.14 15.32 -28.86
C ASN A 340 11.04 14.55 -27.86
N CYS A 341 11.30 13.27 -28.12
CA CYS A 341 12.15 12.44 -27.29
C CYS A 341 13.63 12.61 -27.65
N LEU A 342 14.50 12.51 -26.64
CA LEU A 342 15.94 12.47 -26.77
C LEU A 342 16.42 11.04 -26.57
N ILE A 343 17.09 10.49 -27.56
CA ILE A 343 17.52 9.08 -27.59
C ILE A 343 19.04 9.03 -27.72
N ASP A 344 19.66 8.08 -27.03
CA ASP A 344 21.11 7.85 -27.13
C ASP A 344 21.47 7.45 -28.55
N GLN A 345 22.43 8.15 -29.16
CA GLN A 345 22.88 7.81 -30.52
C GLN A 345 23.46 6.40 -30.63
N ASN A 346 23.88 5.81 -29.50
CA ASN A 346 24.43 4.46 -29.47
C ASN A 346 23.33 3.38 -29.45
N LEU A 347 22.07 3.76 -29.28
CA LEU A 347 20.95 2.83 -29.37
C LEU A 347 20.73 2.43 -30.82
N ASP A 348 20.74 1.12 -31.11
CA ASP A 348 20.41 0.62 -32.45
C ASP A 348 18.98 1.06 -32.84
N ILE A 349 18.87 1.75 -33.97
CA ILE A 349 17.60 2.23 -34.53
C ILE A 349 16.62 1.08 -34.82
N GLY A 350 17.11 -0.15 -35.01
CA GLY A 350 16.29 -1.35 -35.15
C GLY A 350 15.37 -1.61 -33.95
N TYR A 351 15.72 -1.13 -32.75
CA TYR A 351 14.86 -1.22 -31.56
C TYR A 351 13.64 -0.29 -31.61
N LEU A 352 13.56 0.61 -32.59
CA LEU A 352 12.42 1.50 -32.83
C LEU A 352 11.48 1.00 -33.94
N ASN A 353 11.75 -0.19 -34.50
CA ASN A 353 10.90 -0.77 -35.54
C ASN A 353 9.45 -0.95 -35.06
N GLY A 354 8.48 -0.52 -35.87
CA GLY A 354 7.04 -0.57 -35.55
C GLY A 354 6.51 0.64 -34.78
N ILE A 355 7.36 1.61 -34.44
CA ILE A 355 6.95 2.89 -33.85
C ILE A 355 6.66 3.89 -34.97
N THR A 356 5.50 4.55 -34.92
CA THR A 356 5.24 5.72 -35.77
C THR A 356 5.94 6.91 -35.13
N TYR A 357 7.18 7.16 -35.53
CA TYR A 357 7.83 8.42 -35.20
C TYR A 357 7.38 9.45 -36.23
N GLU A 358 6.31 10.20 -35.94
CA GLU A 358 6.12 11.45 -36.67
C GLU A 358 7.39 12.27 -36.43
N ASN A 359 8.09 12.61 -37.51
CA ASN A 359 9.41 13.21 -37.52
C ASN A 359 9.35 14.68 -37.04
N LYS A 360 8.80 14.89 -35.85
CA LYS A 360 8.62 16.16 -35.15
C LYS A 360 9.58 16.12 -33.96
N ASN A 361 10.84 16.48 -34.23
CA ASN A 361 11.88 16.83 -33.25
C ASN A 361 12.43 15.73 -32.33
N ASN A 362 12.29 14.44 -32.64
CA ASN A 362 13.09 13.42 -31.94
C ASN A 362 14.57 13.60 -32.30
N SER A 363 15.48 13.54 -31.33
CA SER A 363 16.91 13.75 -31.54
C SER A 363 17.74 12.58 -31.02
N PHE A 364 18.81 12.26 -31.76
CA PHE A 364 19.80 11.25 -31.39
C PHE A 364 21.12 11.95 -31.07
N ASN A 365 21.54 11.93 -29.82
CA ASN A 365 22.69 12.72 -29.38
C ASN A 365 23.78 11.85 -28.75
N ALA A 366 25.04 12.24 -28.98
CA ALA A 366 26.22 11.67 -28.30
C ALA A 366 26.28 12.00 -26.81
N ILE A 367 25.80 13.20 -26.47
CA ILE A 367 25.76 13.73 -25.11
C ILE A 367 24.29 13.94 -24.78
N ILE A 368 23.79 13.15 -23.84
CA ILE A 368 22.43 13.29 -23.34
C ILE A 368 22.44 14.13 -22.08
N GLN A 369 21.68 15.21 -22.10
CA GLN A 369 21.26 15.92 -20.91
C GLN A 369 19.89 15.39 -20.50
N THR A 370 19.79 14.86 -19.30
CA THR A 370 18.50 14.43 -18.72
C THR A 370 17.62 15.63 -18.42
N LEU A 371 16.31 15.40 -18.31
CA LEU A 371 15.40 16.39 -17.76
C LEU A 371 15.76 16.66 -16.30
N ASP A 372 15.74 17.92 -15.89
CA ASP A 372 15.86 18.31 -14.49
C ASP A 372 14.51 18.09 -13.80
N ILE A 373 14.37 16.92 -13.18
CA ILE A 373 13.16 16.51 -12.48
C ILE A 373 13.48 16.47 -10.98
N PRO A 374 12.90 17.36 -10.16
CA PRO A 374 13.17 17.38 -8.74
C PRO A 374 12.64 16.11 -8.08
N GLN A 375 13.43 15.51 -7.18
CA GLN A 375 13.12 14.25 -6.50
C GLN A 375 12.98 14.44 -4.99
N LEU A 376 12.29 13.51 -4.32
CA LEU A 376 12.11 13.50 -2.87
C LEU A 376 13.44 13.33 -2.12
N ASN A 377 13.67 14.16 -1.12
CA ASN A 377 14.69 14.04 -0.09
C ASN A 377 14.08 13.49 1.21
N LEU A 378 14.07 12.16 1.37
CA LEU A 378 13.56 11.48 2.57
C LEU A 378 14.21 10.10 2.73
N GLY A 379 14.92 9.88 3.85
CA GLY A 379 15.59 8.60 4.11
C GLY A 379 16.61 8.26 3.02
N ASN A 380 16.53 7.06 2.44
CA ASN A 380 17.39 6.61 1.34
C ASN A 380 17.04 7.25 -0.02
N CYS A 381 15.92 7.96 -0.11
CA CYS A 381 15.53 8.71 -1.30
C CYS A 381 16.24 10.07 -1.22
N ALA A 382 17.39 10.18 -1.89
CA ALA A 382 18.33 11.31 -1.74
C ALA A 382 18.13 12.43 -2.79
N GLY A 383 16.90 12.91 -2.95
CA GLY A 383 16.56 14.04 -3.81
C GLY A 383 16.80 15.41 -3.16
N VAL A 384 16.09 16.43 -3.65
CA VAL A 384 16.22 17.83 -3.16
C VAL A 384 14.93 18.40 -2.55
N ILE A 385 13.79 17.75 -2.78
CA ILE A 385 12.48 18.22 -2.30
C ILE A 385 12.14 17.54 -1.00
N THR A 386 11.93 18.31 0.06
CA THR A 386 11.38 17.81 1.32
C THR A 386 9.86 17.86 1.30
N ALA A 387 9.21 16.99 2.07
CA ALA A 387 7.77 17.04 2.23
C ALA A 387 7.33 18.37 2.88
N PRO A 388 6.21 18.97 2.46
CA PRO A 388 5.65 20.10 3.18
C PRO A 388 5.14 19.64 4.56
N PRO A 389 5.21 20.49 5.61
CA PRO A 389 4.64 20.16 6.89
C PRO A 389 3.15 19.87 6.77
N ILE A 390 2.69 18.76 7.34
CA ILE A 390 1.26 18.49 7.44
C ILE A 390 0.70 19.28 8.62
N VAL A 391 -0.30 20.11 8.35
CA VAL A 391 -1.18 20.59 9.41
C VAL A 391 -2.20 19.48 9.68
N ILE A 392 -1.84 18.53 10.55
CA ILE A 392 -2.84 17.65 11.16
C ILE A 392 -3.61 18.59 12.08
N THR A 393 -4.81 19.01 11.68
CA THR A 393 -5.68 19.80 12.56
C THR A 393 -5.75 19.04 13.88
N GLU A 394 -5.33 19.69 14.99
CA GLU A 394 -5.31 19.03 16.28
C GLU A 394 -6.67 18.36 16.52
N PRO A 395 -6.68 17.11 17.05
CA PRO A 395 -7.94 16.48 17.42
C PRO A 395 -8.71 17.47 18.29
N PHE A 396 -9.99 17.72 17.96
CA PHE A 396 -10.85 18.65 18.68
C PHE A 396 -10.57 18.55 20.18
N THR A 397 -9.98 19.60 20.77
CA THR A 397 -9.86 19.69 22.22
C THR A 397 -11.25 19.46 22.79
N ALA A 398 -11.37 18.55 23.76
CA ALA A 398 -12.65 18.25 24.39
C ALA A 398 -13.37 19.58 24.67
N SER A 399 -14.57 19.75 24.10
CA SER A 399 -15.35 20.95 24.36
C SER A 399 -15.43 21.13 25.87
N SER A 400 -15.17 22.35 26.36
CA SER A 400 -15.42 22.69 27.76
C SER A 400 -16.78 22.12 28.16
N ALA A 401 -16.85 21.42 29.29
CA ALA A 401 -18.10 20.86 29.78
C ALA A 401 -19.19 21.92 29.65
N PHE A 402 -20.28 21.62 28.92
CA PHE A 402 -21.41 22.53 28.84
C PHE A 402 -21.84 22.85 30.27
N SER A 403 -21.58 24.08 30.73
CA SER A 403 -22.13 24.52 32.00
C SER A 403 -23.64 24.40 31.87
N ALA A 404 -24.30 23.71 32.80
CA ALA A 404 -25.75 23.67 32.84
C ALA A 404 -26.27 25.10 32.67
N SER A 405 -27.00 25.36 31.59
CA SER A 405 -27.67 26.65 31.45
C SER A 405 -28.56 26.79 32.69
N LYS A 406 -28.48 27.95 33.36
CA LYS A 406 -29.43 28.26 34.43
C LYS A 406 -30.81 28.01 33.86
N GLY A 407 -31.57 27.13 34.51
CA GLY A 407 -32.85 26.64 34.00
C GLY A 407 -33.68 27.79 33.46
N PHE A 408 -34.28 27.59 32.27
CA PHE A 408 -35.15 28.56 31.65
C PHE A 408 -36.15 29.06 32.70
N SER A 409 -36.02 30.32 33.11
CA SER A 409 -37.07 30.98 33.87
C SER A 409 -38.30 30.99 32.99
N ALA A 410 -39.41 30.42 33.48
CA ALA A 410 -40.69 30.43 32.77
C ALA A 410 -40.97 31.86 32.28
N SER A 411 -40.97 32.06 30.97
CA SER A 411 -41.30 33.35 30.40
C SER A 411 -42.76 33.65 30.76
N SER A 412 -43.00 34.82 31.33
CA SER A 412 -44.35 35.34 31.55
C SER A 412 -45.10 35.33 30.22
N ALA A 413 -46.37 34.88 30.27
CA ALA A 413 -47.27 34.71 29.14
C ALA A 413 -47.04 35.71 27.99
N PHE A 414 -46.76 35.19 26.80
CA PHE A 414 -46.68 35.99 25.59
C PHE A 414 -48.00 36.73 25.39
N SER A 415 -47.97 38.06 25.32
CA SER A 415 -49.12 38.84 24.87
C SER A 415 -49.39 38.51 23.41
N LEU A 416 -50.63 38.16 23.08
CA LEU A 416 -51.12 37.91 21.72
C LEU A 416 -50.64 39.04 20.78
N SER A 417 -49.85 38.68 19.77
CA SER A 417 -49.47 39.64 18.73
C SER A 417 -50.68 40.00 17.88
N LYS A 418 -50.78 41.27 17.47
CA LYS A 418 -51.83 41.74 16.55
C LYS A 418 -51.62 41.12 15.17
N ALA A 419 -52.74 40.83 14.50
CA ALA A 419 -52.79 40.19 13.19
C ALA A 419 -51.83 40.85 12.18
N PHE A 420 -51.04 40.02 11.49
CA PHE A 420 -50.15 40.45 10.42
C PHE A 420 -50.98 40.92 9.21
N THR A 421 -50.60 42.06 8.64
CA THR A 421 -51.19 42.56 7.39
C THR A 421 -50.59 41.82 6.21
N ALA A 422 -51.44 41.42 5.26
CA ALA A 422 -51.02 40.67 4.08
C ALA A 422 -50.04 41.46 3.20
N SER A 423 -48.89 40.87 2.87
CA SER A 423 -47.93 41.45 1.93
C SER A 423 -48.48 41.34 0.50
N LYS A 424 -48.50 42.47 -0.21
CA LYS A 424 -48.63 42.52 -1.66
C LYS A 424 -47.28 42.13 -2.27
N TYR A 425 -47.31 41.40 -3.38
CA TYR A 425 -46.18 40.93 -4.21
C TYR A 425 -45.64 39.53 -3.92
N PHE A 426 -46.30 38.53 -4.51
CA PHE A 426 -45.61 37.48 -5.24
C PHE A 426 -46.12 37.51 -6.69
N SER A 427 -45.28 38.00 -7.61
CA SER A 427 -45.52 37.87 -9.04
C SER A 427 -45.22 36.44 -9.48
N THR A 428 -46.21 35.82 -10.11
CA THR A 428 -46.18 34.50 -10.75
C THR A 428 -45.08 34.37 -11.81
N PRO A 429 -44.39 33.23 -11.94
CA PRO A 429 -43.62 32.92 -13.13
C PRO A 429 -44.54 32.53 -14.28
N LYS A 430 -44.15 33.03 -15.46
CA LYS A 430 -44.78 32.89 -16.76
C LYS A 430 -44.56 31.48 -17.31
N SER A 431 -45.61 30.89 -17.87
CA SER A 431 -45.58 29.70 -18.73
C SER A 431 -44.74 29.96 -19.98
N ASP A 432 -44.03 28.95 -20.46
CA ASP A 432 -43.94 28.51 -21.85
C ASP A 432 -42.74 27.56 -22.00
N LEU A 433 -42.98 26.24 -22.04
CA LEU A 433 -42.39 25.35 -23.05
C LEU A 433 -43.06 23.97 -23.04
N ASP A 434 -43.16 23.44 -24.26
CA ASP A 434 -43.98 22.35 -24.78
C ASP A 434 -43.65 20.91 -24.31
N SER A 435 -44.74 20.14 -24.28
CA SER A 435 -44.94 18.70 -24.59
C SER A 435 -43.75 17.74 -24.65
N ASP A 436 -43.73 16.75 -23.73
CA ASP A 436 -44.09 15.35 -24.01
C ASP A 436 -43.67 14.47 -22.83
N LEU A 437 -44.63 14.04 -22.00
CA LEU A 437 -44.45 12.97 -21.04
C LEU A 437 -45.72 12.11 -20.95
N GLU A 438 -45.60 10.87 -21.44
CA GLU A 438 -46.54 9.80 -21.15
C GLU A 438 -46.43 9.38 -19.68
N THR A 439 -47.60 9.22 -19.08
CA THR A 439 -47.89 8.78 -17.72
C THR A 439 -47.65 7.29 -17.53
N THR A 440 -47.23 6.86 -16.34
CA THR A 440 -47.89 5.74 -15.64
C THR A 440 -47.70 5.82 -14.12
N GLU A 441 -48.79 5.45 -13.44
CA GLU A 441 -49.07 5.55 -12.02
C GLU A 441 -48.19 4.65 -11.13
N TYR A 442 -47.89 5.15 -9.93
CA TYR A 442 -47.40 4.36 -8.81
C TYR A 442 -48.59 3.82 -8.01
N ASP A 443 -48.73 2.49 -8.00
CA ASP A 443 -49.71 1.78 -7.18
C ASP A 443 -49.09 1.39 -5.83
N SER A 444 -49.79 1.71 -4.75
CA SER A 444 -49.42 1.44 -3.36
C SER A 444 -49.75 0.01 -2.96
N ILE A 445 -48.76 -0.78 -2.55
CA ILE A 445 -48.97 -2.14 -2.02
C ILE A 445 -49.13 -2.10 -0.50
N SER A 446 -50.33 -2.45 -0.05
CA SER A 446 -50.68 -2.78 1.34
C SER A 446 -50.38 -4.25 1.64
N ILE A 447 -49.76 -4.53 2.79
CA ILE A 447 -49.52 -5.89 3.30
C ILE A 447 -50.66 -6.26 4.26
N THR A 448 -51.38 -7.35 3.97
CA THR A 448 -52.29 -8.01 4.91
C THR A 448 -51.76 -9.40 5.25
N ASN A 449 -51.63 -9.65 6.55
CA ASN A 449 -51.51 -10.99 7.13
C ASN A 449 -52.89 -11.62 7.18
N ASP A 450 -53.06 -12.82 6.64
CA ASP A 450 -54.10 -13.74 7.09
C ASP A 450 -53.65 -15.20 6.91
N GLY A 451 -53.98 -16.02 7.90
CA GLY A 451 -53.52 -17.39 8.03
C GLY A 451 -54.49 -18.45 7.51
N GLY A 452 -54.07 -19.70 7.71
CA GLY A 452 -54.96 -20.86 7.85
C GLY A 452 -55.41 -21.54 6.55
N GLY A 453 -54.99 -22.80 6.36
CA GLY A 453 -55.56 -23.65 5.32
C GLY A 453 -54.86 -25.01 5.22
N ASN A 454 -55.46 -26.01 5.87
CA ASN A 454 -55.10 -27.42 5.81
C ASN A 454 -55.69 -28.09 4.55
N ILE A 455 -55.20 -29.29 4.23
CA ILE A 455 -55.77 -30.41 3.41
C ILE A 455 -54.86 -30.85 2.23
N GLY A 456 -54.39 -32.10 2.34
CA GLY A 456 -54.68 -33.09 1.29
C GLY A 456 -53.53 -33.74 0.52
N GLY A 457 -53.00 -34.83 1.07
CA GLY A 457 -52.82 -36.15 0.42
C GLY A 457 -52.20 -36.29 -0.98
N GLY A 458 -51.15 -37.09 -1.06
CA GLY A 458 -50.69 -37.70 -2.31
C GLY A 458 -49.36 -38.43 -2.16
N ASP A 459 -49.44 -39.75 -2.01
CA ASP A 459 -48.31 -40.68 -1.96
C ASP A 459 -47.36 -40.53 -3.15
N ASN A 460 -46.05 -40.66 -2.91
CA ASN A 460 -45.21 -41.61 -3.65
C ASN A 460 -43.88 -41.83 -2.91
N ALA A 461 -43.63 -43.11 -2.69
CA ALA A 461 -42.43 -43.66 -2.09
C ALA A 461 -41.24 -43.57 -3.05
N GLU A 462 -40.05 -43.25 -2.51
CA GLU A 462 -38.80 -43.90 -2.92
C GLU A 462 -37.78 -43.75 -1.79
N GLY A 463 -37.24 -44.90 -1.37
CA GLY A 463 -36.48 -45.04 -0.14
C GLY A 463 -34.99 -44.74 -0.30
N VAL A 464 -34.41 -44.13 0.73
CA VAL A 464 -32.98 -44.20 1.03
C VAL A 464 -32.84 -44.42 2.54
N SER A 465 -32.35 -45.59 2.91
CA SER A 465 -32.09 -45.97 4.30
C SER A 465 -30.79 -45.32 4.80
N THR A 466 -30.87 -44.61 5.92
CA THR A 466 -29.68 -44.21 6.69
C THR A 466 -29.72 -44.89 8.05
N THR A 467 -28.82 -45.85 8.23
CA THR A 467 -28.57 -46.54 9.51
C THR A 467 -27.77 -45.62 10.43
N LYS A 468 -28.37 -45.19 11.55
CA LYS A 468 -27.65 -44.59 12.67
C LYS A 468 -26.96 -45.69 13.47
N SER A 469 -25.63 -45.73 13.45
CA SER A 469 -24.83 -46.51 14.39
C SER A 469 -24.54 -45.68 15.65
N SER A 470 -25.11 -46.09 16.77
CA SER A 470 -24.75 -45.56 18.08
C SER A 470 -23.40 -46.15 18.52
N MET A 471 -22.41 -45.30 18.83
CA MET A 471 -21.15 -45.76 19.41
C MET A 471 -21.36 -46.33 20.82
N SER A 472 -20.76 -47.50 21.06
CA SER A 472 -20.73 -48.19 22.34
C SER A 472 -19.93 -47.41 23.39
N THR A 473 -20.48 -47.37 24.61
CA THR A 473 -19.94 -46.77 25.83
C THR A 473 -18.50 -47.18 26.16
N GLY A 474 -17.97 -48.26 25.55
CA GLY A 474 -16.57 -48.67 25.70
C GLY A 474 -15.53 -47.78 24.99
N ALA A 475 -15.91 -47.00 23.97
CA ALA A 475 -14.98 -46.13 23.25
C ALA A 475 -14.65 -44.82 24.00
N ILE A 476 -15.51 -44.40 24.92
CA ILE A 476 -15.37 -43.15 25.69
C ILE A 476 -14.37 -43.32 26.84
N ALA A 477 -14.21 -44.54 27.39
CA ALA A 477 -13.24 -44.82 28.45
C ALA A 477 -11.77 -44.90 27.95
N GLY A 478 -11.55 -45.20 26.67
CA GLY A 478 -10.20 -45.27 26.08
C GLY A 478 -9.56 -43.91 25.78
N ILE A 479 -10.36 -42.86 25.61
CA ILE A 479 -9.89 -41.51 25.28
C ILE A 479 -9.45 -40.73 26.54
N ALA A 480 -9.98 -41.08 27.71
CA ALA A 480 -9.65 -40.39 28.97
C ALA A 480 -8.24 -40.73 29.50
N VAL A 481 -7.67 -41.89 29.17
CA VAL A 481 -6.34 -42.31 29.64
C VAL A 481 -5.21 -41.87 28.69
N GLY A 482 -5.52 -41.57 27.43
CA GLY A 482 -4.54 -41.09 26.43
C GLY A 482 -4.15 -39.61 26.56
N ALA A 483 -4.97 -38.79 27.23
CA ALA A 483 -4.78 -37.33 27.28
C ALA A 483 -3.73 -36.85 28.31
N ALA A 484 -3.29 -37.71 29.24
CA ALA A 484 -2.33 -37.32 30.29
C ALA A 484 -0.86 -37.63 29.95
N VAL A 485 -0.59 -38.51 28.99
CA VAL A 485 0.79 -39.00 28.70
C VAL A 485 1.48 -38.18 27.59
N LEU A 486 0.71 -37.59 26.68
CA LEU A 486 1.23 -36.81 25.55
C LEU A 486 2.04 -35.54 25.94
N PRO A 487 1.64 -34.73 26.94
CA PRO A 487 2.40 -33.53 27.30
C PRO A 487 3.78 -33.85 27.87
N ALA A 488 3.89 -34.92 28.66
CA ALA A 488 5.15 -35.33 29.30
C ALA A 488 6.19 -35.82 28.28
N ILE A 489 5.75 -36.54 27.24
CA ILE A 489 6.63 -37.01 26.16
C ILE A 489 7.13 -35.83 25.32
N ILE A 490 6.27 -34.86 25.00
CA ILE A 490 6.66 -33.67 24.24
C ILE A 490 7.71 -32.87 25.00
N ILE A 491 7.50 -32.63 26.31
CA ILE A 491 8.46 -31.90 27.16
C ILE A 491 9.81 -32.63 27.23
N LEU A 492 9.80 -33.96 27.39
CA LEU A 492 11.02 -34.77 27.43
C LEU A 492 11.80 -34.70 26.11
N VAL A 493 11.11 -34.79 24.97
CA VAL A 493 11.73 -34.71 23.63
C VAL A 493 12.31 -33.32 23.36
N THR A 494 11.57 -32.24 23.69
CA THR A 494 12.11 -30.87 23.56
C THR A 494 13.32 -30.63 24.46
N THR A 495 13.31 -31.17 25.69
CA THR A 495 14.44 -31.03 26.62
C THR A 495 15.68 -31.77 26.12
N LEU A 496 15.51 -32.99 25.58
CA LEU A 496 16.61 -33.76 24.98
C LEU A 496 17.19 -33.09 23.72
N LEU A 497 16.37 -32.45 22.89
CA LEU A 497 16.84 -31.72 21.70
C LEU A 497 17.59 -30.44 22.07
N LEU A 498 17.14 -29.71 23.10
CA LEU A 498 17.82 -28.51 23.60
C LEU A 498 19.16 -28.86 24.29
N CYS A 499 19.22 -29.95 25.04
CA CYS A 499 20.47 -30.44 25.63
C CYS A 499 21.47 -30.91 24.57
N ARG A 500 21.02 -31.48 23.44
CA ARG A 500 21.90 -31.84 22.32
C ARG A 500 22.46 -30.64 21.58
N LYS A 501 21.69 -29.54 21.44
CA LYS A 501 22.15 -28.33 20.75
C LYS A 501 23.22 -27.56 21.52
N LYS A 502 23.21 -27.64 22.87
CA LYS A 502 24.16 -26.92 23.73
C LYS A 502 25.58 -27.52 23.73
N ASN A 503 25.74 -28.79 23.36
CA ASN A 503 27.05 -29.47 23.33
C ASN A 503 27.81 -29.33 21.99
N ASN A 504 27.24 -28.64 20.99
CA ASN A 504 27.84 -28.51 19.65
C ASN A 504 28.42 -27.11 19.33
N MET A 505 28.57 -26.22 20.31
CA MET A 505 29.28 -24.94 20.10
C MET A 505 30.68 -25.00 20.70
N VAL A 506 31.60 -25.61 19.94
CA VAL A 506 33.05 -25.47 20.12
C VAL A 506 33.54 -24.47 19.07
N SER A 507 33.99 -23.31 19.57
CA SER A 507 35.12 -22.49 19.12
C SER A 507 35.51 -22.53 17.63
N GLU A 508 35.17 -21.47 16.89
CA GLU A 508 36.02 -20.94 15.82
C GLU A 508 36.33 -19.46 16.08
N GLY A 509 37.62 -19.15 16.05
CA GLY A 509 38.21 -17.91 16.51
C GLY A 509 38.07 -16.75 15.53
N ALA A 510 37.90 -15.56 16.09
CA ALA A 510 37.95 -14.30 15.36
C ALA A 510 39.41 -13.88 15.15
N ASN A 511 39.87 -13.86 13.90
CA ASN A 511 41.02 -13.07 13.49
C ASN A 511 40.51 -11.67 13.11
N ALA A 512 40.80 -10.68 13.96
CA ALA A 512 40.60 -9.28 13.64
C ALA A 512 41.75 -8.78 12.75
N MET A 513 41.45 -8.40 11.52
CA MET A 513 42.35 -7.56 10.73
C MET A 513 42.15 -6.10 11.14
N HIS A 514 43.25 -5.48 11.54
CA HIS A 514 43.40 -4.05 11.76
C HIS A 514 43.44 -3.36 10.39
N GLU A 515 42.44 -2.55 10.06
CA GLU A 515 42.55 -1.53 9.01
C GLU A 515 42.63 -0.16 9.66
N GLY A 516 43.66 0.61 9.28
CA GLY A 516 43.95 1.93 9.79
C GLY A 516 42.94 2.95 9.29
N GLY A 517 42.31 3.67 10.22
CA GLY A 517 41.48 4.82 9.91
C GLY A 517 42.34 5.98 9.42
N ALA A 518 42.00 6.52 8.26
CA ALA A 518 42.35 7.88 7.90
C ALA A 518 41.36 8.83 8.61
N GLU A 519 41.88 9.78 9.38
CA GLU A 519 41.11 10.89 9.93
C GLU A 519 40.47 11.69 8.80
N LEU A 520 39.14 11.66 8.73
CA LEU A 520 38.34 12.60 7.94
C LEU A 520 38.21 13.89 8.75
N GLN A 521 39.09 14.86 8.49
CA GLN A 521 38.85 16.25 8.89
C GLN A 521 37.70 16.81 8.05
N THR A 522 36.54 16.95 8.68
CA THR A 522 35.38 17.65 8.12
C THR A 522 35.44 19.10 8.60
N GLU A 523 36.11 19.96 7.83
CA GLU A 523 36.00 21.41 8.06
C GLU A 523 34.63 21.90 7.59
N ASN A 524 33.88 22.52 8.49
CA ASN A 524 32.59 23.15 8.19
C ASN A 524 32.82 24.32 7.21
N PRO A 525 32.23 24.30 5.99
CA PRO A 525 32.49 25.29 4.94
C PRO A 525 31.99 26.72 5.26
N LEU A 526 31.35 26.93 6.42
CA LEU A 526 30.81 28.20 6.90
C LEU A 526 31.61 28.84 8.05
N TYR A 527 32.53 28.11 8.67
CA TYR A 527 33.32 28.63 9.79
C TYR A 527 34.19 29.82 9.31
N ASN A 528 34.13 30.96 10.01
CA ASN A 528 34.84 32.22 9.69
C ASN A 528 34.46 32.95 8.39
N LYS A 529 33.30 32.68 7.76
CA LYS A 529 32.89 33.41 6.54
C LYS A 529 32.12 34.72 6.77
N SER A 530 31.77 35.05 8.02
CA SER A 530 31.09 36.30 8.39
C SER A 530 31.64 36.83 9.73
N PRO A 531 31.75 38.15 9.94
CA PRO A 531 32.10 38.74 11.24
C PRO A 531 31.09 38.42 12.36
N GLU A 532 29.86 38.07 11.98
CA GLU A 532 28.78 37.68 12.90
C GLU A 532 28.38 36.23 12.62
N ASP A 533 29.17 35.27 13.11
CA ASP A 533 28.80 33.86 13.16
C ASP A 533 28.08 33.57 14.48
N PRO A 534 26.74 33.40 14.48
CA PRO A 534 25.95 33.20 15.69
C PRO A 534 26.21 31.85 16.38
N PHE A 535 27.00 30.96 15.77
CA PHE A 535 27.34 29.63 16.32
C PHE A 535 28.77 29.54 16.84
N LYS A 536 29.52 30.65 16.85
CA LYS A 536 30.95 30.65 17.23
C LYS A 536 31.19 30.17 18.67
N GLU A 537 30.25 30.36 19.58
CA GLU A 537 30.38 29.96 20.98
C GLU A 537 30.06 28.49 21.22
N ASP A 538 29.26 27.85 20.35
CA ASP A 538 28.82 26.46 20.52
C ASP A 538 29.94 25.43 20.26
N PHE A 539 31.06 25.86 19.68
CA PHE A 539 32.17 24.98 19.29
C PHE A 539 33.46 25.19 20.09
N ASN A 540 33.48 26.10 21.07
CA ASN A 540 34.68 26.41 21.87
C ASN A 540 34.78 25.62 23.18
N ASP A 541 33.86 24.69 23.45
CA ASP A 541 33.99 23.79 24.60
C ASP A 541 34.90 22.61 24.21
N GLU A 542 36.21 22.80 24.36
CA GLU A 542 37.16 21.68 24.35
C GLU A 542 36.85 20.74 25.54
N PRO A 543 36.69 19.43 25.32
CA PRO A 543 36.59 18.49 26.43
C PRO A 543 37.96 18.31 27.10
N GLU A 544 38.04 18.63 28.39
CA GLU A 544 39.19 18.31 29.25
C GLU A 544 39.52 16.81 29.16
N GLN A 545 40.61 16.47 28.48
CA GLN A 545 41.21 15.16 28.54
C GLN A 545 41.94 14.99 29.87
N ASN A 546 41.34 14.25 30.81
CA ASN A 546 42.05 13.67 31.95
C ASN A 546 41.57 12.25 32.22
N GLY A 547 42.44 11.27 31.99
CA GLY A 547 42.17 9.88 32.32
C GLY A 547 43.28 8.93 31.86
N SER A 548 44.40 8.91 32.58
CA SER A 548 45.43 7.87 32.42
C SER A 548 44.90 6.51 32.89
N PHE A 549 44.93 5.49 32.04
CA PHE A 549 44.83 4.09 32.45
C PHE A 549 46.25 3.51 32.58
N VAL A 550 46.58 3.06 33.79
CA VAL A 550 47.74 2.21 34.08
C VAL A 550 47.24 0.77 34.10
N LEU A 551 47.81 -0.03 33.20
CA LEU A 551 47.87 -1.50 33.06
C LEU A 551 46.67 -2.35 33.53
#